data_AF-A0A258LLW5-F1
#
_entry.id   AF-A0A258LLW5-F1
#
_cell.length_a   1.000
_cell.length_b   1.000
_cell.length_c   1.000
_cell.angle_alpha   90.00
_cell.angle_beta   90.00
_cell.angle_gamma   90.00
#
_symmetry.space_group_name_H-M   'P 1'
#
loop_
_entity.id
_entity.type
_entity.pdbx_description
1 polymer ?
#
loop_
_entity_poly.entity_id
_entity_poly.type
_entity_poly.pdbx_seq_one_letter_code
_entity_poly.pdbx_strand_id
1 'polypeptide(L)' 'LKKRGPVHLKTDSDLLYIFTLAKIKELGLSTHISTDDLYRSNFVDDILSIKTYYEKKYLANDKNINYLKFSFE' A
#
# COMPACT_ATOMS: atom_id res chain seq x y z
N LEU A 1 2.54 -15.39 -9.69
CA LEU A 1 3.66 -14.59 -9.13
C LEU A 1 4.92 -15.44 -9.15
N LYS A 2 6.09 -14.85 -9.35
CA LYS A 2 7.36 -15.56 -9.08
C LYS A 2 7.38 -15.95 -7.61
N LYS A 3 8.01 -17.08 -7.26
CA LYS A 3 8.26 -17.44 -5.86
C LYS A 3 8.92 -16.24 -5.17
N ARG A 4 8.42 -15.85 -3.99
CA ARG A 4 8.93 -14.70 -3.20
C ARG A 4 8.83 -13.33 -3.87
N GLY A 5 8.00 -13.20 -4.91
CA GLY A 5 7.75 -11.91 -5.53
C GLY A 5 6.98 -10.96 -4.59
N PRO A 6 7.41 -9.69 -4.44
CA PRO A 6 6.67 -8.74 -3.64
C PRO A 6 5.37 -8.32 -4.33
N VAL A 7 4.31 -8.20 -3.55
CA VAL A 7 3.05 -7.57 -3.93
C VAL A 7 3.09 -6.13 -3.43
N HIS A 8 2.77 -5.20 -4.32
CA HIS A 8 2.66 -3.77 -4.04
C HIS A 8 1.18 -3.38 -4.14
N LEU A 9 0.58 -2.92 -3.05
CA LEU A 9 -0.82 -2.49 -2.99
C LEU A 9 -0.89 -1.03 -2.56
N LYS A 10 -1.29 -0.14 -3.48
CA LYS A 10 -1.68 1.26 -3.19
C LYS A 10 -3.20 1.33 -3.18
N THR A 11 -3.80 1.93 -2.15
CA THR A 11 -5.26 2.07 -2.06
C THR A 11 -5.67 3.34 -1.31
N ASP A 12 -6.74 3.98 -1.76
CA ASP A 12 -7.44 5.09 -1.12
C ASP A 12 -8.51 4.62 -0.11
N SER A 13 -8.63 3.31 0.11
CA SER A 13 -9.63 2.70 1.00
C SER A 13 -8.99 2.19 2.29
N ASP A 14 -9.35 2.80 3.42
CA ASP A 14 -8.91 2.37 4.75
C ASP A 14 -9.40 0.96 5.08
N LEU A 15 -10.65 0.64 4.69
CA LEU A 15 -11.23 -0.67 4.91
C LEU A 15 -10.42 -1.76 4.19
N LEU A 16 -10.06 -1.53 2.93
CA LEU A 16 -9.26 -2.49 2.16
C LEU A 16 -7.86 -2.66 2.73
N TYR A 17 -7.24 -1.56 3.16
CA TYR A 17 -5.93 -1.56 3.80
C TYR A 17 -5.95 -2.39 5.09
N ILE A 18 -6.87 -2.09 6.02
CA ILE A 18 -7.00 -2.80 7.31
C ILE A 18 -7.31 -4.27 7.09
N PHE A 19 -8.26 -4.59 6.20
CA PHE A 19 -8.62 -5.97 5.88
C PHE A 19 -7.42 -6.75 5.35
N THR A 20 -6.66 -6.16 4.42
CA THR A 20 -5.50 -6.80 3.80
C THR A 20 -4.38 -6.99 4.83
N LEU A 21 -4.11 -5.99 5.67
CA LEU A 21 -3.12 -6.07 6.74
C LEU A 21 -3.46 -7.19 7.74
N ALA A 22 -4.74 -7.32 8.10
CA ALA A 22 -5.22 -8.41 8.96
C ALA A 22 -5.00 -9.78 8.30
N LYS A 23 -5.30 -9.92 7.01
CA LYS A 23 -5.09 -11.18 6.27
C LYS A 23 -3.62 -11.55 6.10
N ILE A 24 -2.75 -10.57 5.86
CA ILE A 24 -1.30 -10.77 5.83
C ILE A 24 -0.83 -11.36 7.17
N LYS A 25 -1.30 -10.81 8.29
CA LYS A 25 -0.96 -11.29 9.64
C LYS A 25 -1.51 -12.68 9.92
N GLU A 26 -2.77 -12.94 9.55
CA GLU A 26 -3.44 -14.24 9.72
C GLU A 26 -2.71 -15.36 8.96
N LEU A 27 -2.26 -15.06 7.74
CA LEU A 27 -1.55 -16.02 6.87
C LEU A 27 -0.05 -16.11 7.14
N GLY A 28 0.48 -15.33 8.09
CA GLY A 28 1.92 -15.32 8.42
C GLY A 28 2.81 -14.79 7.29
N LEU A 29 2.29 -13.95 6.39
CA LEU A 29 3.06 -13.44 5.25
C LEU A 29 4.07 -12.38 5.70
N SER A 30 5.17 -12.27 4.96
CA SER A 30 6.21 -11.27 5.24
C SER A 30 5.78 -9.88 4.78
N THR A 31 5.54 -8.97 5.74
CA THR A 31 5.30 -7.54 5.47
C THR A 31 6.62 -6.79 5.40
N HIS A 32 6.82 -6.05 4.31
CA HIS A 32 8.01 -5.22 4.09
C HIS A 32 7.73 -3.73 4.35
N ILE A 33 6.55 -3.24 3.93
CA ILE A 33 6.14 -1.85 4.10
C ILE A 33 4.65 -1.82 4.45
N SER A 34 4.28 -0.99 5.42
CA SER A 34 2.89 -0.69 5.79
C SER A 34 2.81 0.77 6.19
N THR A 35 2.00 1.55 5.48
CA THR A 35 1.74 2.96 5.82
C THR A 35 0.32 3.32 5.41
N ASP A 36 -0.35 4.07 6.26
CA ASP A 36 -1.67 4.67 6.04
C ASP A 36 -1.58 6.08 5.41
N ASP A 37 -0.39 6.63 5.19
CA ASP A 37 -0.24 7.87 4.44
C ASP A 37 1.06 7.86 3.65
N LEU A 38 1.02 7.20 2.49
CA LEU A 38 2.18 6.99 1.64
C LEU A 38 2.87 8.30 1.30
N TYR A 39 2.14 9.33 0.88
CA TYR A 39 2.76 10.57 0.40
C TYR A 39 3.29 11.48 1.51
N ARG A 40 2.90 11.24 2.77
CA ARG A 40 3.52 11.86 3.95
C ARG A 40 4.52 10.95 4.67
N SER A 41 4.76 9.74 4.17
CA SER A 41 5.71 8.78 4.73
C SER A 41 7.11 8.92 4.15
N ASN A 42 8.08 8.30 4.83
CA ASN A 42 9.46 8.17 4.33
C ASN A 42 9.63 7.07 3.27
N PHE A 43 8.53 6.44 2.81
CA PHE A 43 8.56 5.34 1.84
C PHE A 43 8.36 5.79 0.40
N VAL A 44 8.14 7.09 0.15
CA VAL A 44 8.01 7.60 -1.22
C VAL A 44 9.36 7.55 -1.92
N ASP A 45 9.45 6.73 -2.97
CA ASP A 45 10.54 6.71 -3.94
C ASP A 45 10.05 7.17 -5.32
N ASP A 46 10.94 7.21 -6.31
CA ASP A 46 10.62 7.63 -7.68
C ASP A 46 9.45 6.84 -8.28
N ILE A 47 9.31 5.55 -7.94
CA ILE A 47 8.25 4.68 -8.46
C ILE A 47 6.94 4.94 -7.70
N LEU A 48 6.98 5.00 -6.37
CA LEU A 48 5.82 5.22 -5.52
C LEU A 48 5.29 6.66 -5.62
N SER A 49 6.12 7.60 -6.09
CA SER A 49 5.74 8.97 -6.40
C SER A 49 4.73 9.07 -7.56
N ILE A 50 4.68 8.07 -8.44
CA ILE A 50 3.77 7.99 -9.59
C ILE A 50 2.33 7.91 -9.06
N LYS A 51 1.53 8.92 -9.43
CA LYS A 51 0.13 9.04 -9.06
C LYS A 51 -0.76 8.79 -10.27
N THR A 52 -1.70 7.87 -10.13
CA THR A 52 -2.80 7.67 -11.08
C THR A 52 -3.75 8.86 -11.08
N TYR A 53 -4.65 8.91 -12.07
CA TYR A 53 -5.65 9.96 -12.19
C TYR A 53 -6.54 10.05 -10.94
N TYR A 54 -7.02 8.92 -10.43
CA TYR A 54 -7.90 8.87 -9.27
C TYR A 54 -7.19 9.30 -7.99
N GLU A 55 -5.95 8.86 -7.75
CA GLU A 55 -5.17 9.29 -6.58
C GLU A 55 -5.03 10.82 -6.53
N LYS A 56 -4.77 11.48 -7.67
CA LYS A 56 -4.71 12.95 -7.71
C LYS A 56 -6.04 13.60 -7.31
N LYS A 57 -7.17 13.02 -7.75
CA LYS A 57 -8.51 13.50 -7.39
C LYS A 57 -8.81 13.30 -5.90
N TYR A 58 -8.42 12.17 -5.32
CA TYR A 58 -8.65 11.89 -3.90
C TYR A 58 -7.75 12.74 -2.99
N LEU A 59 -6.49 12.94 -3.35
CA LEU A 59 -5.58 13.84 -2.62
C LEU A 59 -6.07 15.29 -2.60
N ALA A 60 -6.75 15.75 -3.66
CA ALA A 60 -7.37 17.08 -3.67
C ALA A 60 -8.55 17.21 -2.68
N ASN A 61 -9.11 16.09 -2.23
CA ASN A 61 -10.15 16.03 -1.20
C ASN A 61 -9.58 15.64 0.18
N ASP A 62 -8.28 15.84 0.40
CA ASP A 62 -7.56 15.53 1.65
C ASP A 62 -7.66 14.06 2.09
N LYS A 63 -7.83 13.14 1.13
CA LYS A 63 -7.72 11.72 1.38
C LYS A 63 -6.29 11.23 1.19
N ASN A 64 -5.77 10.55 2.20
CA ASN A 64 -4.52 9.81 2.19
C ASN A 64 -4.57 8.62 1.21
N ILE A 65 -3.40 8.15 0.80
CA ILE A 65 -3.24 6.89 0.06
C ILE A 65 -2.45 5.93 0.93
N ASN A 66 -3.07 4.80 1.25
CA ASN A 66 -2.47 3.71 2.00
C ASN A 66 -1.58 2.86 1.09
N TYR A 67 -0.53 2.28 1.65
CA TYR A 67 0.40 1.43 0.92
C TYR A 67 0.85 0.21 1.74
N LEU A 68 0.81 -0.96 1.10
CA LEU A 68 1.32 -2.22 1.61
C LEU A 68 2.30 -2.84 0.62
N LYS A 69 3.41 -3.37 1.15
CA LYS A 69 4.32 -4.24 0.44
C LYS A 69 4.49 -5.52 1.25
N PHE A 70 4.19 -6.67 0.65
CA PHE A 70 4.32 -7.97 1.31
C PHE A 70 4.76 -9.04 0.31
N SER A 71 5.12 -10.23 0.76
CA SER A 71 5.51 -11.35 -0.11
C SER A 71 4.95 -12.67 0.39
N PHE A 72 4.65 -13.55 -0.56
CA PHE A 72 4.40 -14.96 -0.31
C PHE A 72 5.73 -15.70 -0.14
N GLU A 73 5.75 -16.78 0.64
CA GLU A 73 6.96 -17.59 0.88
C GLU A 73 7.52 -18.30 -0.36
#